data_AF-X6LJ84-F1
#
_entry.id   AF-X6LJ84-F1
#
_cell.length_a   1.000
_cell.length_b   1.000
_cell.length_c   1.000
_cell.angle_alpha   90.00
_cell.angle_beta   90.00
_cell.angle_gamma   90.00
#
_symmetry.space_group_name_H-M   'P 1'
#
loop_
_entity.id
_entity.type
_entity.pdbx_description
1 polymer ?
#
loop_
_entity_poly.entity_id
_entity_poly.type
_entity_poly.pdbx_seq_one_letter_code
_entity_poly.pdbx_strand_id
1 'polypeptide(L)'
;ALICCLCNQIANNALELHCNEHENSEQAYLFGEECLQNYLNQNNGKCPIGQHEHCEFSKNKSLRQQILDLLVICPRQYDLQNKKLNQETNTGEKEGHKNESNWNLINQCNYKGKIKEIKDHLDKSCELISIQQLKLQIVLLLFFLNNLLKIIK
;
A
#
# COMPACT_ATOMS: atom_id res chain seq x y z
N ALA A 1 14.99 -10.77 -7.50
CA ALA A 1 13.99 -10.45 -6.44
C ALA A 1 12.92 -9.53 -7.04
N LEU A 2 11.66 -9.59 -6.60
CA LEU A 2 10.55 -8.75 -7.13
C LEU A 2 10.53 -7.32 -6.54
N ILE A 3 11.71 -6.76 -6.30
CA ILE A 3 11.93 -5.53 -5.54
C ILE A 3 12.30 -4.41 -6.50
N CYS A 4 11.72 -3.24 -6.28
CA CYS A 4 12.04 -2.01 -6.99
C CYS A 4 13.43 -1.50 -6.57
N CYS A 5 14.34 -1.32 -7.52
CA CYS A 5 15.70 -0.82 -7.26
C CYS A 5 15.75 0.62 -6.72
N LEU A 6 14.66 1.40 -6.86
CA LEU A 6 14.60 2.79 -6.41
C LEU A 6 14.11 2.95 -4.97
N CYS A 7 13.09 2.19 -4.57
CA CYS A 7 12.43 2.37 -3.28
C CYS A 7 12.61 1.19 -2.32
N ASN A 8 13.27 0.11 -2.77
CA ASN A 8 13.49 -1.12 -2.00
C ASN A 8 12.22 -1.81 -1.48
N GLN A 9 11.06 -1.51 -2.09
CA GLN A 9 9.79 -2.20 -1.84
C GLN A 9 9.41 -3.08 -3.03
N ILE A 10 8.31 -3.82 -2.93
CA ILE A 10 7.80 -4.62 -4.05
C ILE A 10 7.57 -3.72 -5.28
N ALA A 11 8.05 -4.16 -6.45
CA ALA A 11 7.96 -3.42 -7.70
C ALA A 11 6.53 -3.42 -8.27
N ASN A 12 5.64 -2.58 -7.71
CA ASN A 12 4.27 -2.47 -8.19
C ASN A 12 4.23 -2.08 -9.68
N ASN A 13 3.41 -2.79 -10.47
CA ASN A 13 3.39 -2.67 -11.94
C ASN A 13 4.80 -2.77 -12.54
N ALA A 14 5.57 -3.79 -12.15
CA ALA A 14 6.99 -3.92 -12.49
C ALA A 14 7.33 -3.63 -13.97
N LEU A 15 8.43 -2.91 -14.14
CA LEU A 15 9.15 -2.69 -15.39
C LEU A 15 10.56 -3.26 -15.26
N GLU A 16 11.01 -3.94 -16.30
CA GLU A 16 12.34 -4.53 -16.41
C GLU A 16 13.23 -3.67 -17.30
N LEU A 17 14.45 -3.38 -16.86
CA LEU A 17 15.42 -2.63 -17.64
C LEU A 17 16.01 -3.51 -18.74
N HIS A 18 16.03 -2.98 -19.96
CA HIS A 18 16.73 -3.53 -21.10
C HIS A 18 17.66 -2.46 -21.65
N CYS A 19 18.96 -2.64 -21.46
CA CYS A 19 19.95 -1.76 -22.04
C CYS A 19 21.25 -2.55 -22.29
N ASN A 20 21.96 -2.14 -23.34
CA ASN A 20 23.15 -2.84 -23.80
C ASN A 20 24.27 -2.82 -22.74
N GLU A 21 24.33 -1.75 -21.95
CA GLU A 21 25.29 -1.58 -20.84
C GLU A 21 25.07 -2.60 -19.71
N HIS A 22 23.88 -3.20 -19.62
CA HIS A 22 23.53 -4.19 -18.60
C HIS A 22 23.08 -5.53 -19.21
N GLU A 23 23.30 -5.77 -20.51
CA GLU A 23 22.88 -7.00 -21.20
C GLU A 23 23.56 -8.26 -20.64
N ASN A 24 24.82 -8.13 -20.21
CA ASN A 24 25.60 -9.22 -19.60
C ASN A 24 25.42 -9.31 -18.08
N SER A 25 24.52 -8.52 -17.49
CA SER A 25 24.22 -8.62 -16.06
C SER A 25 23.45 -9.93 -15.80
N GLU A 26 23.93 -10.75 -14.87
CA GLU A 26 23.18 -11.91 -14.38
C GLU A 26 21.90 -11.48 -13.61
N GLN A 27 21.78 -10.20 -13.26
CA GLN A 27 20.66 -9.65 -12.50
C GLN A 27 19.73 -8.82 -13.39
N ALA A 28 18.44 -9.19 -13.38
CA ALA A 28 17.37 -8.35 -13.90
C ALA A 28 17.08 -7.18 -12.94
N TYR A 29 17.13 -5.96 -13.45
CA TYR A 29 16.78 -4.76 -12.69
C TYR A 29 15.29 -4.46 -12.84
N LEU A 30 14.60 -4.37 -11.71
CA LEU A 30 13.16 -4.15 -11.66
C LEU A 30 12.82 -2.81 -11.02
N PHE A 31 11.81 -2.15 -11.57
CA PHE A 31 11.33 -0.86 -11.09
C PHE A 31 9.81 -0.87 -10.96
N GLY A 32 9.28 -0.23 -9.92
CA GLY A 32 7.88 0.14 -9.92
C GLY A 32 7.61 1.19 -10.99
N GLU A 33 6.51 1.06 -11.74
CA GLU A 33 6.22 1.94 -12.89
C GLU A 33 6.19 3.43 -12.49
N GLU A 34 5.51 3.75 -11.40
CA GLU A 34 5.46 5.13 -10.87
C GLU A 34 6.82 5.60 -10.35
N CYS A 35 7.56 4.74 -9.64
CA CYS A 35 8.90 5.07 -9.15
C CYS A 35 9.84 5.43 -10.31
N LEU A 36 9.81 4.63 -11.38
CA LEU A 36 10.64 4.87 -12.55
C LEU A 36 10.24 6.15 -13.26
N GLN A 37 8.94 6.38 -13.50
CA GLN A 37 8.45 7.60 -14.14
C GLN A 37 8.88 8.86 -13.38
N ASN A 38 8.71 8.87 -12.06
CA ASN A 38 9.13 9.98 -11.22
C ASN A 38 10.65 10.22 -11.30
N TYR A 39 11.43 9.15 -11.24
CA TYR A 39 12.88 9.24 -11.35
C TYR A 39 13.31 9.79 -12.71
N LEU A 40 12.80 9.26 -13.82
CA LEU A 40 13.19 9.67 -15.18
C LEU A 40 12.85 11.15 -15.41
N ASN A 41 11.70 11.62 -14.92
CA ASN A 41 11.31 13.04 -15.00
C ASN A 41 12.28 13.97 -14.24
N GLN A 42 12.84 13.51 -13.12
CA GLN A 42 13.76 14.28 -12.29
C GLN A 42 15.21 14.20 -12.76
N ASN A 43 15.56 13.17 -13.54
CA ASN A 43 16.95 12.86 -13.91
C ASN A 43 17.15 12.87 -15.43
N ASN A 44 16.35 13.66 -16.16
CA ASN A 44 16.48 13.87 -17.61
C ASN A 44 16.42 12.57 -18.43
N GLY A 45 15.67 11.56 -17.98
CA GLY A 45 15.55 10.28 -18.67
C GLY A 45 16.75 9.33 -18.53
N LYS A 46 17.74 9.68 -17.70
CA LYS A 46 18.93 8.86 -17.50
C LYS A 46 18.63 7.54 -16.81
N CYS A 47 19.44 6.52 -17.08
CA CYS A 47 19.37 5.22 -16.44
C CYS A 47 19.53 5.32 -14.91
N PRO A 48 18.61 4.72 -14.10
CA PRO A 48 18.77 4.65 -12.65
C PRO A 48 20.00 3.91 -12.15
N ILE A 49 20.55 2.99 -12.96
CA ILE A 49 21.67 2.13 -12.58
C ILE A 49 23.02 2.73 -12.99
N GLY A 50 23.11 3.23 -14.23
CA GLY A 50 24.39 3.63 -14.83
C GLY A 50 24.44 5.06 -15.39
N GLN A 51 23.39 5.88 -15.22
CA GLN A 51 23.33 7.28 -15.68
C GLN A 51 23.57 7.53 -17.18
N HIS A 52 23.48 6.50 -18.01
CA HIS A 52 23.54 6.60 -19.47
C HIS A 52 22.16 6.90 -20.06
N GLU A 53 22.15 7.34 -21.31
CA GLU A 53 20.95 7.71 -22.06
C GLU A 53 20.37 6.50 -22.81
N HIS A 54 19.14 6.64 -23.34
CA HIS A 54 18.51 5.68 -24.27
C HIS A 54 18.31 4.25 -23.73
N CYS A 55 17.91 4.11 -22.46
CA CYS A 55 17.50 2.81 -21.91
C CYS A 55 16.07 2.46 -22.31
N GLU A 56 15.83 1.18 -22.55
CA GLU A 56 14.48 0.64 -22.73
C GLU A 56 13.97 -0.01 -21.45
N PHE A 57 12.65 0.06 -21.26
CA PHE A 57 11.98 -0.56 -20.13
C PHE A 57 10.77 -1.32 -20.62
N SER A 58 10.65 -2.59 -20.25
CA SER A 58 9.59 -3.46 -20.75
C SER A 58 8.64 -3.91 -19.65
N LYS A 59 7.37 -4.11 -20.03
CA LYS A 59 6.34 -4.67 -19.15
C LYS A 59 6.42 -6.20 -19.20
N ASN A 60 7.07 -6.80 -18.22
CA ASN A 60 7.11 -8.25 -18.11
C ASN A 60 5.81 -8.79 -17.46
N LYS A 61 4.93 -9.38 -18.29
CA LYS A 61 3.63 -9.92 -17.83
C LYS A 61 3.77 -11.01 -16.77
N SER A 62 4.78 -11.88 -16.90
CA SER A 62 5.00 -12.97 -15.95
C SER A 62 5.44 -12.44 -14.58
N LEU A 63 6.38 -11.51 -14.55
CA LEU A 63 6.81 -10.86 -13.30
C LEU A 63 5.68 -10.10 -12.63
N ARG A 64 4.87 -9.35 -13.40
CA ARG A 64 3.69 -8.66 -12.88
C ARG A 64 2.68 -9.64 -12.28
N GLN A 65 2.47 -10.80 -12.90
CA GLN A 65 1.60 -11.84 -12.37
C GLN A 65 2.15 -12.43 -11.06
N GLN A 66 3.45 -12.71 -11.00
CA GLN A 66 4.10 -13.19 -9.76
C GLN A 66 3.94 -12.19 -8.61
N ILE A 67 4.09 -10.89 -8.86
CA ILE A 67 3.84 -9.83 -7.87
C ILE A 67 2.39 -9.87 -7.39
N LEU A 68 1.44 -9.95 -8.32
CA LEU A 68 0.00 -9.99 -7.99
C LEU A 68 -0.39 -11.22 -7.16
N ASP A 69 0.34 -12.32 -7.28
CA ASP A 69 0.13 -13.56 -6.54
C ASP A 69 0.88 -13.63 -5.20
N LEU A 70 1.69 -12.62 -4.84
CA LEU A 70 2.34 -12.55 -3.53
C LEU A 70 1.29 -12.55 -2.40
N LEU A 71 1.55 -13.35 -1.37
CA LEU A 71 0.71 -13.40 -0.18
C LEU A 71 1.08 -12.26 0.77
N VAL A 72 0.07 -11.50 1.18
CA VAL A 72 0.20 -10.36 2.07
C VAL A 72 -0.83 -10.42 3.19
N ILE A 73 -0.59 -9.65 4.24
CA ILE A 73 -1.59 -9.35 5.26
C ILE A 73 -2.37 -8.08 4.88
N CYS A 74 -3.50 -7.82 5.54
CA CYS A 74 -4.25 -6.59 5.34
C CYS A 74 -3.39 -5.35 5.65
N PRO A 75 -3.31 -4.34 4.75
CA PRO A 75 -2.54 -3.13 5.03
C PRO A 75 -3.08 -2.34 6.23
N ARG A 76 -4.41 -2.31 6.42
CA ARG A 76 -5.02 -1.65 7.58
C ARG A 76 -4.67 -2.34 8.91
N GLN A 77 -4.48 -3.66 8.88
CA GLN A 77 -4.03 -4.45 10.03
C GLN A 77 -2.57 -4.13 10.36
N TYR A 78 -1.70 -4.11 9.35
CA TYR A 78 -0.29 -3.77 9.50
C TYR A 78 -0.09 -2.39 10.10
N ASP A 79 -0.80 -1.38 9.59
CA ASP A 79 -0.73 0.00 10.10
C ASP A 79 -1.16 0.10 11.57
N LEU A 80 -2.20 -0.65 11.97
CA LEU A 80 -2.68 -0.67 13.35
C LEU A 80 -1.65 -1.31 14.29
N GLN A 81 -1.05 -2.42 13.87
CA GLN A 81 -0.02 -3.12 14.65
C GLN A 81 1.23 -2.24 14.83
N ASN A 82 1.69 -1.58 13.78
CA ASN A 82 2.85 -0.68 13.86
C ASN A 82 2.61 0.53 14.78
N LYS A 83 1.39 1.09 14.78
CA LYS A 83 1.04 2.18 15.69
C LYS A 83 1.07 1.76 17.16
N LYS A 84 0.60 0.54 17.47
CA LYS A 84 0.65 -0.02 18.84
C LYS A 84 2.09 -0.17 19.32
N LEU A 85 2.96 -0.74 18.49
CA LEU A 85 4.37 -0.92 18.83
C LEU A 85 5.08 0.42 19.12
N ASN A 86 4.76 1.47 18.36
CA ASN A 86 5.33 2.82 18.56
C ASN A 86 4.78 3.54 19.80
N GLN A 87 3.66 3.10 20.36
CA GLN A 87 3.11 3.65 21.61
C GLN A 87 3.74 2.99 22.83
N GLU A 88 3.97 1.67 22.78
CA GLU A 88 4.60 0.91 23.87
C GLU A 88 6.06 1.32 24.11
N THR A 89 6.78 1.78 23.09
CA THR A 89 8.16 2.27 23.23
C THR A 89 8.28 3.66 23.87
N ASN A 90 7.19 4.42 24.01
CA ASN A 90 7.21 5.79 24.53
C ASN A 90 6.61 5.95 25.94
N THR A 91 5.99 4.92 26.51
CA THR A 91 5.45 4.97 27.88
C THR A 91 6.38 4.27 28.86
N GLY A 92 7.42 5.00 29.28
CA GLY A 92 7.98 4.80 30.61
C GLY A 92 6.90 5.07 31.66
N GLU A 93 6.59 4.04 32.44
CA GLU A 93 5.96 4.07 33.77
C GLU A 93 4.91 5.16 34.03
N LYS A 94 3.60 4.84 33.97
CA LYS A 94 2.60 5.18 35.02
C LYS A 94 1.40 4.23 34.97
N GLU A 95 1.20 3.51 36.06
CA GLU A 95 -0.02 2.76 36.38
C GLU A 95 -1.25 3.68 36.51
N GLY A 96 -2.43 3.19 36.11
CA GLY A 96 -3.70 3.73 36.59
C GLY A 96 -4.81 3.82 35.54
N HIS A 97 -5.92 3.12 35.82
CA HIS A 97 -7.22 3.14 35.14
C HIS A 97 -7.38 2.38 33.81
N LYS A 98 -7.68 1.09 33.99
CA LYS A 98 -8.45 0.23 33.09
C LYS A 98 -9.73 0.95 32.61
N ASN A 99 -9.72 1.41 31.38
CA ASN A 99 -10.87 1.43 30.45
C ASN A 99 -10.40 0.93 29.08
N GLU A 100 -9.55 -0.10 29.09
CA GLU A 100 -8.91 -0.71 27.91
C GLU A 100 -9.79 -1.75 27.19
N SER A 101 -11.04 -1.91 27.64
CA SER A 101 -11.86 -3.10 27.39
C SER A 101 -13.11 -2.83 26.55
N ASN A 102 -13.01 -2.10 25.44
CA ASN A 102 -14.05 -2.22 24.39
C ASN A 102 -13.58 -1.97 22.94
N TRP A 103 -12.50 -1.21 22.71
CA TRP A 103 -11.98 -1.01 21.35
C TRP A 103 -11.02 -2.11 20.87
N ASN A 104 -10.44 -2.88 21.78
CA ASN A 104 -9.49 -3.96 21.46
C ASN A 104 -10.14 -5.24 20.93
N LEU A 105 -11.46 -5.39 21.05
CA LEU A 105 -12.15 -6.64 20.70
C LEU A 105 -12.82 -6.65 19.31
N ILE A 106 -13.10 -5.49 18.71
CA ILE A 106 -14.05 -5.42 17.56
C ILE A 106 -13.35 -5.30 16.20
N ASN A 107 -12.05 -4.99 16.14
CA ASN A 107 -11.40 -4.61 14.89
C ASN A 107 -10.11 -5.41 14.69
N GLN A 108 -10.24 -6.71 14.40
CA GLN A 108 -9.11 -7.56 14.04
C GLN A 108 -9.37 -8.17 12.66
N CYS A 109 -8.85 -7.52 11.62
CA CYS A 109 -8.76 -8.19 10.32
C CYS A 109 -7.71 -9.29 10.40
N ASN A 110 -8.03 -10.47 9.87
CA ASN A 110 -7.15 -11.64 9.77
C ASN A 110 -6.84 -12.00 8.31
N TYR A 111 -7.12 -11.09 7.37
CA TYR A 111 -6.93 -11.34 5.96
C TYR A 111 -5.46 -11.65 5.65
N LYS A 112 -5.27 -12.80 4.99
CA LYS A 112 -4.03 -13.23 4.38
C LYS A 112 -4.36 -13.78 3.00
N GLY A 113 -3.96 -13.07 1.95
CA GLY A 113 -4.37 -13.38 0.59
C GLY A 113 -3.46 -12.73 -0.44
N LYS A 114 -3.80 -12.84 -1.72
CA LYS A 114 -2.95 -12.33 -2.79
C LYS A 114 -3.05 -10.81 -2.91
N ILE A 115 -2.01 -10.16 -3.43
CA ILE A 115 -2.03 -8.70 -3.68
C ILE A 115 -3.22 -8.29 -4.54
N LYS A 116 -3.50 -9.04 -5.61
CA LYS A 116 -4.61 -8.74 -6.53
C LYS A 116 -6.00 -8.73 -5.88
N GLU A 117 -6.16 -9.41 -4.76
CA GLU A 117 -7.42 -9.53 -4.02
C GLU A 117 -7.58 -8.46 -2.93
N ILE A 118 -6.50 -7.73 -2.59
CA ILE A 118 -6.50 -6.72 -1.52
C ILE A 118 -7.60 -5.67 -1.75
N LYS A 119 -7.73 -5.15 -2.98
CA LYS A 119 -8.71 -4.08 -3.25
C LYS A 119 -10.13 -4.55 -2.92
N ASP A 120 -10.51 -5.74 -3.36
CA ASP A 120 -11.82 -6.30 -3.10
C ASP A 120 -12.05 -6.49 -1.60
N HIS A 121 -11.04 -7.04 -0.90
CA HIS A 121 -11.06 -7.13 0.56
C HIS A 121 -11.29 -5.76 1.23
N LEU A 122 -10.52 -4.73 0.87
CA LEU A 122 -10.60 -3.40 1.47
C LEU A 122 -11.93 -2.67 1.21
N ASP A 123 -12.58 -2.97 0.08
CA ASP A 123 -13.83 -2.36 -0.34
C ASP A 123 -15.06 -3.07 0.26
N LYS A 124 -15.00 -4.40 0.43
CA LYS A 124 -16.20 -5.21 0.72
C LYS A 124 -16.17 -5.99 2.02
N SER A 125 -15.00 -6.36 2.53
CA SER A 125 -14.88 -7.38 3.59
C SER A 125 -13.99 -6.97 4.75
N CYS A 126 -13.22 -5.89 4.62
CA CYS A 126 -12.32 -5.45 5.65
C CYS A 126 -13.09 -4.78 6.79
N GLU A 127 -13.14 -5.45 7.94
CA GLU A 127 -13.78 -4.95 9.17
C GLU A 127 -13.05 -3.73 9.74
N LEU A 128 -11.77 -3.55 9.39
CA LEU A 128 -11.00 -2.35 9.74
C LEU A 128 -11.43 -1.21 8.82
N ILE A 129 -12.48 -0.45 9.16
CA ILE A 129 -12.90 0.71 8.36
C ILE A 129 -11.86 1.83 8.49
N SER A 130 -11.45 2.44 7.37
CA SER A 130 -10.54 3.60 7.43
C SER A 130 -11.26 4.79 8.07
N ILE A 131 -10.54 5.66 8.79
CA ILE A 131 -11.10 6.90 9.37
C ILE A 131 -11.81 7.74 8.28
N GLN A 132 -11.32 7.69 7.03
CA GLN A 132 -11.93 8.36 5.90
C GLN A 132 -13.28 7.74 5.49
N GLN A 133 -13.40 6.41 5.49
CA GLN A 133 -14.66 5.72 5.21
C GLN A 133 -15.71 5.99 6.30
N LEU A 134 -15.32 5.99 7.57
CA LEU A 134 -16.19 6.39 8.69
C LEU A 134 -16.69 7.83 8.53
N LYS A 135 -15.80 8.77 8.19
CA LYS A 135 -16.18 10.16 7.90
C LYS A 135 -17.20 10.25 6.76
N LEU A 136 -16.98 9.54 5.66
CA LEU A 136 -17.89 9.56 4.51
C LEU A 136 -19.28 8.99 4.86
N GLN A 137 -19.32 7.89 5.62
CA GLN A 137 -20.58 7.28 6.08
C GLN A 137 -21.36 8.23 6.99
N ILE A 138 -20.69 8.93 7.92
CA ILE A 138 -21.33 9.92 8.78
C ILE A 138 -21.89 11.09 7.96
N VAL A 139 -21.12 11.60 6.99
CA VAL A 139 -21.57 12.70 6.11
C VAL A 139 -22.81 12.27 5.31
N LEU A 140 -22.82 11.06 4.75
CA LEU A 140 -23.98 10.52 4.04
C LEU A 140 -25.19 10.36 4.96
N LEU A 141 -25.00 9.79 6.16
CA LEU A 141 -26.07 9.65 7.14
C LEU A 141 -26.70 11.00 7.51
N LEU A 142 -25.86 12.00 7.80
CA LEU A 142 -26.30 13.37 8.09
C LEU A 142 -27.05 13.98 6.91
N PHE A 143 -26.59 13.77 5.67
CA PHE A 143 -27.29 14.22 4.47
C PHE A 143 -28.69 13.60 4.36
N PHE A 144 -28.81 12.27 4.56
CA PHE A 144 -30.11 11.59 4.53
C PHE A 144 -31.04 12.08 5.65
N LEU A 145 -30.55 12.22 6.88
CA LEU A 145 -31.32 12.74 8.02
C LEU A 145 -31.82 14.17 7.75
N ASN A 146 -30.97 15.03 7.19
CA ASN A 146 -31.34 16.40 6.83
C ASN A 146 -32.42 16.44 5.74
N ASN A 147 -32.38 15.53 4.76
CA ASN A 147 -33.42 15.45 3.74
C ASN A 147 -34.74 14.89 4.28
N LEU A 148 -34.69 13.90 5.18
CA LEU A 148 -35.89 13.41 5.88
C LEU A 148 -36.55 14.51 6.71
N LEU A 149 -35.76 15.31 7.44
CA LEU A 149 -36.27 16.45 8.21
C LEU A 149 -36.93 17.53 7.36
N LYS A 150 -36.47 17.71 6.11
CA LYS A 150 -37.10 18.63 5.14
C LYS A 150 -38.43 18.11 4.59
N ILE A 151 -38.65 16.80 4.59
CA ILE A 151 -39.89 16.18 4.11
C ILE A 151 -40.98 16.20 5.20
N ILE A 152 -40.57 16.22 6.47
CA ILE A 152 -41.48 16.14 7.63
C ILE A 152 -41.88 17.54 8.18
N LYS A 153 -41.28 18.62 7.66
CA LYS A 153 -41.65 20.01 7.96
C LYS A 153 -42.42 20.63 6.80
#